data_AF-A0A368BJ32-F1
#
_entry.id   AF-A0A368BJ32-F1
#
_cell.length_a   1.000
_cell.length_b   1.000
_cell.length_c   1.000
_cell.angle_alpha   90.00
_cell.angle_beta   90.00
_cell.angle_gamma   90.00
#
_symmetry.space_group_name_H-M   'P 1'
#
loop_
_entity.id
_entity.type
_entity.pdbx_description
1 polymer ?
#
loop_
_entity_poly.entity_id
_entity_poly.type
_entity_poly.pdbx_seq_one_letter_code
_entity_poly.pdbx_strand_id
1 'polypeptide(L)'
;MPRRKKSAFERFLSFKQHRRRFGASKITADRADFDRMKHEVVDAECKSDTHGSENDLQAHLNNLRKEFHGATELEYYHAKLNVLLRRGFQAKESFRKFTELWEAEYAFLIDRLNTRWLISAVDSFIDHHPDPLTRAYAFTAVTLINTCKVYESERFACKTQTTPTDPKQIETLQNGRVAFFDGTSAFVIGTDDTLRNMRWRLDSLPEAPPTSLILKELFHRVNIHETAYKRMKEKHTRKNTVWW
;
A
#
# COMPACT_ATOMS: atom_id res chain seq x y z
N MET A 1 0.37 -5.90 -20.21
CA MET A 1 0.75 -7.32 -20.32
C MET A 1 1.46 -7.75 -19.03
N PRO A 2 1.02 -8.81 -18.33
CA PRO A 2 1.77 -9.35 -17.20
C PRO A 2 3.15 -9.81 -17.69
N ARG A 3 4.21 -9.48 -16.96
CA ARG A 3 5.58 -9.88 -17.33
C ARG A 3 5.66 -11.42 -17.36
N ARG A 4 6.11 -11.97 -18.49
CA ARG A 4 6.41 -13.40 -18.65
C ARG A 4 7.20 -13.90 -17.44
N LYS A 5 6.67 -14.90 -16.74
CA LYS A 5 7.40 -15.58 -15.66
C LYS A 5 8.61 -16.26 -16.29
N LYS A 6 9.80 -15.72 -16.04
CA LYS A 6 11.05 -16.27 -16.55
C LYS A 6 11.30 -17.65 -15.97
N SER A 7 11.76 -18.60 -16.79
CA SER A 7 12.14 -19.93 -16.34
C SER A 7 13.29 -19.85 -15.31
N ALA A 8 13.53 -20.92 -14.55
CA ALA A 8 14.66 -20.95 -13.61
C ALA A 8 16.00 -20.69 -14.31
N PHE A 9 16.15 -21.20 -15.53
CA PHE A 9 17.33 -21.02 -16.38
C PHE A 9 17.48 -19.58 -16.90
N GLU A 10 16.39 -18.95 -17.35
CA GLU A 10 16.38 -17.55 -17.79
C GLU A 10 16.68 -16.56 -16.63
N ARG A 11 16.31 -16.93 -15.40
CA ARG A 11 16.68 -16.18 -14.18
C ARG A 11 18.16 -16.36 -13.85
N PHE A 12 18.68 -17.57 -13.99
CA PHE A 12 20.09 -17.88 -13.77
C PHE A 12 21.03 -17.16 -14.75
N LEU A 13 20.64 -16.94 -16.00
CA LEU A 13 21.47 -16.22 -16.99
C LEU A 13 21.21 -14.72 -17.05
N SER A 14 20.32 -14.18 -16.21
CA SER A 14 19.99 -12.75 -16.26
C SER A 14 21.08 -11.91 -15.59
N PHE A 15 22.06 -11.45 -16.38
CA PHE A 15 23.11 -10.51 -15.93
C PHE A 15 22.55 -9.28 -15.18
N LYS A 16 21.39 -8.77 -15.59
CA LYS A 16 20.69 -7.67 -14.88
C LYS A 16 20.16 -8.07 -13.49
N GLN A 17 19.70 -9.31 -13.29
CA GLN A 17 19.28 -9.81 -11.98
C GLN A 17 20.49 -10.07 -11.07
N HIS A 18 21.57 -10.63 -11.62
CA HIS A 18 22.83 -10.79 -10.90
C HIS A 18 23.41 -9.45 -10.45
N ARG A 19 23.46 -8.45 -11.32
CA ARG A 19 23.91 -7.09 -10.98
C ARG A 19 23.05 -6.44 -9.90
N ARG A 20 21.73 -6.73 -9.87
CA ARG A 20 20.80 -6.26 -8.82
C ARG A 20 21.00 -6.92 -7.45
N ARG A 21 21.68 -8.06 -7.40
CA ARG A 21 22.01 -8.83 -6.19
C ARG A 21 23.48 -8.71 -5.79
N PHE A 22 24.29 -8.03 -6.59
CA PHE A 22 25.72 -7.83 -6.34
C PHE A 22 25.95 -6.95 -5.10
N GLY A 23 27.01 -7.21 -4.34
CA GLY A 23 27.35 -6.51 -3.09
C GLY A 23 26.67 -7.03 -1.81
N ALA A 24 25.79 -8.03 -1.92
CA ALA A 24 24.93 -8.46 -0.82
C ALA A 24 25.54 -9.51 0.13
N SER A 25 26.73 -10.04 -0.18
CA SER A 25 27.38 -11.13 0.57
C SER A 25 27.82 -10.77 1.99
N LYS A 26 27.70 -9.49 2.40
CA LYS A 26 28.04 -8.99 3.74
C LYS A 26 26.81 -8.74 4.64
N ILE A 27 25.58 -9.03 4.19
CA ILE A 27 24.35 -8.74 4.96
C ILE A 27 23.84 -10.03 5.62
N THR A 28 24.56 -10.53 6.62
CA THR A 28 24.06 -11.57 7.52
C THR A 28 24.37 -11.16 8.94
N ALA A 29 23.32 -10.84 9.70
CA ALA A 29 23.39 -10.57 11.13
C ALA A 29 22.08 -11.04 11.80
N ASP A 30 22.19 -11.22 13.10
CA ASP A 30 21.37 -11.92 14.10
C ASP A 30 19.84 -11.75 14.03
N ARG A 31 19.15 -12.51 14.89
CA ARG A 31 17.71 -12.36 15.13
C ARG A 31 17.43 -10.89 15.46
N ALA A 32 16.52 -10.27 14.70
CA ALA A 32 16.17 -8.87 14.88
C ALA A 32 15.50 -8.68 16.25
N ASP A 33 15.95 -7.67 16.99
CA ASP A 33 15.36 -7.24 18.25
C ASP A 33 14.38 -6.11 17.95
N PHE A 34 13.10 -6.46 17.77
CA PHE A 34 12.08 -5.50 17.38
C PHE A 34 11.83 -4.43 18.46
N ASP A 35 11.94 -4.79 19.74
CA ASP A 35 11.75 -3.84 20.83
C ASP A 35 12.83 -2.77 20.80
N ARG A 36 14.11 -3.17 20.67
CA ARG A 36 15.20 -2.21 20.49
C ARG A 36 14.98 -1.33 19.25
N MET A 37 14.60 -1.93 18.12
CA MET A 37 14.45 -1.22 16.84
C MET A 37 13.27 -0.23 16.80
N LYS A 38 12.27 -0.37 17.67
CA LYS A 38 11.19 0.62 17.86
C LYS A 38 11.68 1.91 18.51
N HIS A 39 12.78 1.85 19.27
CA HIS A 39 13.32 2.99 20.02
C HIS A 39 14.54 3.62 19.34
N GLU A 40 15.26 2.86 18.52
CA GLU A 40 16.36 3.39 17.71
C GLU A 40 15.85 4.16 16.51
N VAL A 41 16.46 5.32 16.25
CA VAL A 41 16.14 6.19 15.13
C VAL A 41 17.22 6.06 14.06
N VAL A 42 16.78 6.04 12.80
CA VAL A 42 17.68 6.06 11.66
C VAL A 42 18.33 7.43 11.55
N ASP A 43 19.61 7.49 11.91
CA ASP A 43 20.44 8.66 11.71
C ASP A 43 21.11 8.61 10.32
N ALA A 44 20.83 9.65 9.52
CA ALA A 44 21.35 9.84 8.17
C ALA A 44 21.45 11.35 7.92
N GLU A 45 22.50 11.79 7.23
CA GLU A 45 22.83 13.23 7.13
C GLU A 45 21.70 14.13 6.62
N CYS A 46 20.81 13.63 5.75
CA CYS A 46 19.65 14.37 5.26
C CYS A 46 18.55 13.44 4.74
N LYS A 47 17.29 13.82 4.98
CA LYS A 47 16.12 13.14 4.41
C LYS A 47 15.97 13.49 2.93
N SER A 48 16.04 12.48 2.07
CA SER A 48 15.84 12.63 0.63
C SER A 48 14.88 11.57 0.09
N ASP A 49 13.85 11.99 -0.65
CA ASP A 49 12.99 11.05 -1.37
C ASP A 49 13.75 10.42 -2.53
N THR A 50 13.67 9.09 -2.64
CA THR A 50 14.37 8.35 -3.69
C THR A 50 13.48 8.17 -4.92
N HIS A 51 13.99 8.53 -6.11
CA HIS A 51 13.31 8.25 -7.38
C HIS A 51 14.01 7.13 -8.14
N GLY A 52 13.26 6.05 -8.45
CA GLY A 52 13.79 4.90 -9.17
C GLY A 52 14.51 3.89 -8.29
N SER A 53 15.16 2.90 -8.91
CA SER A 53 15.92 1.87 -8.20
C SER A 53 17.36 1.83 -8.72
N GLU A 54 18.33 2.09 -7.86
CA GLU A 54 19.75 1.91 -8.19
C GLU A 54 20.03 0.47 -8.65
N ASN A 55 20.99 0.28 -9.56
CA ASN A 55 21.31 -1.08 -10.00
C ASN A 55 22.03 -1.87 -8.91
N ASP A 56 22.91 -1.23 -8.15
CA ASP A 56 23.62 -1.84 -7.02
C ASP A 56 22.71 -1.96 -5.78
N LEU A 57 22.83 -3.05 -5.01
CA LEU A 57 21.98 -3.26 -3.83
C LEU A 57 22.41 -2.35 -2.67
N GLN A 58 23.70 -2.24 -2.43
CA GLN A 58 24.22 -1.45 -1.31
C GLN A 58 23.89 0.04 -1.50
N ALA A 59 24.09 0.56 -2.71
CA ALA A 59 23.70 1.92 -3.07
C ALA A 59 22.19 2.16 -2.84
N HIS A 60 21.35 1.20 -3.22
CA HIS A 60 19.91 1.31 -2.98
C HIS A 60 19.56 1.30 -1.48
N LEU A 61 20.21 0.45 -0.68
CA LEU A 61 19.98 0.39 0.76
C LEU A 61 20.49 1.64 1.49
N ASN A 62 21.58 2.24 1.02
CA ASN A 62 22.10 3.51 1.53
C ASN A 62 21.11 4.65 1.23
N ASN A 63 20.59 4.71 0.00
CA ASN A 63 19.56 5.69 -0.39
C ASN A 63 18.26 5.47 0.39
N LEU A 64 17.85 4.21 0.57
CA LEU A 64 16.69 3.87 1.38
C LEU A 64 16.86 4.34 2.83
N ARG A 65 18.05 4.20 3.40
CA ARG A 65 18.31 4.65 4.79
C ARG A 65 18.12 6.16 4.94
N LYS A 66 18.50 6.96 3.93
CA LYS A 66 18.23 8.41 3.90
C LYS A 66 16.74 8.74 3.87
N GLU A 67 15.95 7.98 3.13
CA GLU A 67 14.48 8.15 3.06
C GLU A 67 13.81 7.96 4.43
N PHE A 68 14.39 7.07 5.26
CA PHE A 68 13.94 6.77 6.62
C PHE A 68 14.61 7.64 7.69
N HIS A 69 15.36 8.68 7.33
CA HIS A 69 15.92 9.58 8.33
C HIS A 69 14.83 10.12 9.28
N GLY A 70 15.06 10.00 10.58
CA GLY A 70 14.11 10.38 11.64
C GLY A 70 12.97 9.39 11.90
N ALA A 71 12.88 8.30 11.12
CA ALA A 71 12.01 7.17 11.40
C ALA A 71 12.73 6.13 12.26
N THR A 72 11.98 5.16 12.78
CA THR A 72 12.56 4.08 13.61
C THR A 72 13.33 3.07 12.76
N GLU A 73 14.31 2.38 13.37
CA GLU A 73 15.02 1.28 12.71
C GLU A 73 14.07 0.14 12.31
N LEU A 74 12.95 -0.03 13.03
CA LEU A 74 11.92 -1.01 12.67
C LEU A 74 11.22 -0.66 11.34
N GLU A 75 10.89 0.62 11.13
CA GLU A 75 10.32 1.11 9.86
C GLU A 75 11.31 0.92 8.70
N TYR A 76 12.59 1.23 8.91
CA TYR A 76 13.64 0.99 7.91
C TYR A 76 13.83 -0.50 7.63
N TYR A 77 13.79 -1.35 8.65
CA TYR A 77 13.91 -2.80 8.50
C TYR A 77 12.77 -3.38 7.68
N HIS A 78 11.53 -2.96 7.92
CA HIS A 78 10.39 -3.29 7.08
C HIS A 78 10.66 -2.95 5.61
N ALA A 79 11.12 -1.72 5.34
CA ALA A 79 11.40 -1.27 3.98
C ALA A 79 12.56 -2.05 3.33
N LYS A 80 13.62 -2.33 4.09
CA LYS A 80 14.75 -3.14 3.66
C LYS A 80 14.28 -4.53 3.21
N LEU A 81 13.46 -5.22 4.02
CA LEU A 81 12.91 -6.53 3.67
C LEU A 81 12.10 -6.49 2.36
N ASN A 82 11.23 -5.48 2.18
CA ASN A 82 10.51 -5.28 0.93
C ASN A 82 11.46 -5.11 -0.28
N VAL A 83 12.54 -4.34 -0.13
CA VAL A 83 13.54 -4.17 -1.19
C VAL A 83 14.23 -5.50 -1.53
N LEU A 84 14.60 -6.30 -0.52
CA LEU A 84 15.22 -7.61 -0.73
C LEU A 84 14.26 -8.55 -1.47
N LEU A 85 12.99 -8.59 -1.07
CA LEU A 85 11.93 -9.39 -1.71
C LEU A 85 11.74 -9.01 -3.18
N ARG A 86 11.57 -7.71 -3.47
CA ARG A 86 11.40 -7.21 -4.86
C ARG A 86 12.61 -7.46 -5.76
N ARG A 87 13.81 -7.58 -5.18
CA ARG A 87 15.04 -7.97 -5.90
C ARG A 87 15.27 -9.48 -5.93
N GLY A 88 14.40 -10.24 -5.27
CA GLY A 88 14.51 -11.69 -5.10
C GLY A 88 15.81 -12.10 -4.42
N PHE A 89 16.37 -11.26 -3.54
CA PHE A 89 17.56 -11.57 -2.77
C PHE A 89 17.16 -12.37 -1.52
N GLN A 90 17.71 -13.58 -1.39
CA GLN A 90 17.36 -14.52 -0.31
C GLN A 90 15.85 -14.60 -0.04
N ALA A 91 15.03 -14.63 -1.10
CA ALA A 91 13.59 -14.35 -1.01
C ALA A 91 12.83 -15.17 0.04
N LYS A 92 13.16 -16.47 0.19
CA LYS A 92 12.55 -17.34 1.21
C LYS A 92 12.84 -16.84 2.63
N GLU A 93 14.10 -16.49 2.90
CA GLU A 93 14.54 -16.02 4.21
C GLU A 93 14.07 -14.59 4.50
N SER A 94 14.17 -13.70 3.50
CA SER A 94 13.61 -12.35 3.57
C SER A 94 12.11 -12.37 3.85
N PHE A 95 11.37 -13.31 3.24
CA PHE A 95 9.94 -13.43 3.47
C PHE A 95 9.60 -13.99 4.85
N ARG A 96 10.36 -14.98 5.33
CA ARG A 96 10.23 -15.49 6.70
C ARG A 96 10.41 -14.37 7.74
N LYS A 97 11.46 -13.55 7.60
CA LYS A 97 11.69 -12.38 8.47
C LYS A 97 10.58 -11.34 8.35
N PHE A 98 10.04 -11.17 7.15
CA PHE A 98 8.94 -10.24 6.89
C PHE A 98 7.64 -10.68 7.54
N THR A 99 7.29 -11.97 7.49
CA THR A 99 6.11 -12.49 8.19
C THR A 99 6.28 -12.41 9.71
N GLU A 100 7.46 -12.77 10.24
CA GLU A 100 7.77 -12.64 11.67
C GLU A 100 7.62 -11.20 12.17
N LEU A 101 8.09 -10.23 11.38
CA LEU A 101 7.94 -8.81 11.68
C LEU A 101 6.46 -8.39 11.72
N TRP A 102 5.67 -8.77 10.72
CA TRP A 102 4.26 -8.39 10.66
C TRP A 102 3.40 -9.12 11.70
N GLU A 103 3.71 -10.37 12.05
CA GLU A 103 3.02 -11.08 13.11
C GLU A 103 3.27 -10.47 14.49
N ALA A 104 4.51 -10.02 14.74
CA ALA A 104 4.90 -9.44 16.02
C ALA A 104 4.46 -7.97 16.18
N GLU A 105 4.58 -7.16 15.12
CA GLU A 105 4.57 -5.69 15.24
C GLU A 105 3.54 -5.00 14.32
N TYR A 106 2.49 -5.70 13.86
CA TYR A 106 1.51 -5.13 12.91
C TYR A 106 0.95 -3.78 13.37
N ALA A 107 0.62 -3.62 14.65
CA ALA A 107 -0.01 -2.41 15.17
C ALA A 107 0.93 -1.20 15.04
N PHE A 108 2.20 -1.39 15.43
CA PHE A 108 3.23 -0.37 15.29
C PHE A 108 3.46 -0.03 13.81
N LEU A 109 3.57 -1.03 12.94
CA LEU A 109 3.82 -0.81 11.52
C LEU A 109 2.65 -0.08 10.84
N ILE A 110 1.41 -0.43 11.19
CA ILE A 110 0.20 0.23 10.66
C ILE A 110 0.17 1.70 11.06
N ASP A 111 0.43 2.02 12.33
CA ASP A 111 0.46 3.39 12.83
C ASP A 111 1.55 4.24 12.16
N ARG A 112 2.75 3.67 12.03
CA ARG A 112 3.97 4.41 11.66
C ARG A 112 4.20 4.52 10.15
N LEU A 113 3.88 3.48 9.39
CA LEU A 113 4.17 3.44 7.95
C LEU A 113 3.17 4.29 7.17
N ASN A 114 3.65 5.05 6.18
CA ASN A 114 2.79 5.72 5.21
C ASN A 114 2.11 4.73 4.23
N THR A 115 1.11 5.21 3.48
CA THR A 115 0.32 4.38 2.54
C THR A 115 1.18 3.66 1.51
N ARG A 116 2.27 4.27 1.03
CA ARG A 116 3.18 3.66 0.05
C ARG A 116 3.89 2.44 0.64
N TRP A 117 4.30 2.49 1.90
CA TRP A 117 4.95 1.37 2.57
C TRP A 117 3.96 0.27 2.96
N LEU A 118 2.73 0.61 3.35
CA LEU A 118 1.66 -0.38 3.52
C LEU A 118 1.34 -1.11 2.20
N ILE A 119 1.29 -0.39 1.07
CA ILE A 119 1.13 -1.00 -0.25
C ILE A 119 2.29 -1.91 -0.62
N SER A 120 3.53 -1.49 -0.32
CA SER A 120 4.70 -2.35 -0.54
C SER A 120 4.59 -3.66 0.26
N ALA A 121 4.05 -3.60 1.48
CA ALA A 121 3.84 -4.77 2.31
C ALA A 121 2.82 -5.76 1.71
N VAL A 122 1.66 -5.27 1.27
CA VAL A 122 0.64 -6.13 0.65
C VAL A 122 1.09 -6.70 -0.69
N ASP A 123 1.88 -5.97 -1.49
CA ASP A 123 2.54 -6.52 -2.69
C ASP A 123 3.43 -7.73 -2.33
N SER A 124 4.21 -7.62 -1.25
CA SER A 124 5.04 -8.72 -0.75
C SER A 124 4.20 -9.93 -0.30
N PHE A 125 3.07 -9.71 0.39
CA PHE A 125 2.15 -10.80 0.75
C PHE A 125 1.51 -11.46 -0.48
N ILE A 126 1.09 -10.69 -1.49
CA ILE A 126 0.50 -11.22 -2.73
C ILE A 126 1.47 -12.16 -3.45
N ASP A 127 2.74 -11.76 -3.53
CA ASP A 127 3.77 -12.46 -4.31
C ASP A 127 4.31 -13.72 -3.59
N HIS A 128 4.28 -13.75 -2.26
CA HIS A 128 5.03 -14.73 -1.48
C HIS A 128 4.23 -15.54 -0.45
N HIS A 129 3.09 -15.05 0.06
CA HIS A 129 2.36 -15.73 1.13
C HIS A 129 1.68 -17.01 0.61
N PRO A 130 1.73 -18.16 1.33
CA PRO A 130 1.10 -19.39 0.84
C PRO A 130 -0.43 -19.39 0.99
N ASP A 131 -0.96 -18.73 2.03
CA ASP A 131 -2.39 -18.69 2.30
C ASP A 131 -3.16 -17.81 1.30
N PRO A 132 -4.17 -18.35 0.58
CA PRO A 132 -5.01 -17.59 -0.35
C PRO A 132 -5.79 -16.46 0.30
N LEU A 133 -6.22 -16.58 1.57
CA LEU A 133 -7.02 -15.55 2.24
C LEU A 133 -6.17 -14.31 2.53
N THR A 134 -4.96 -14.48 3.07
CA THR A 134 -3.98 -13.39 3.23
C THR A 134 -3.75 -12.66 1.91
N ARG A 135 -3.57 -13.40 0.81
CA ARG A 135 -3.36 -12.83 -0.53
C ARG A 135 -4.60 -12.10 -1.05
N ALA A 136 -5.80 -12.60 -0.77
CA ALA A 136 -7.04 -11.96 -1.18
C ALA A 136 -7.20 -10.59 -0.52
N TYR A 137 -7.04 -10.49 0.80
CA TYR A 137 -7.10 -9.20 1.51
C TYR A 137 -6.03 -8.22 1.03
N ALA A 138 -4.80 -8.70 0.84
CA ALA A 138 -3.71 -7.92 0.28
C ALA A 138 -4.05 -7.39 -1.13
N PHE A 139 -4.62 -8.23 -2.00
CA PHE A 139 -5.00 -7.84 -3.35
C PHE A 139 -6.17 -6.84 -3.37
N THR A 140 -7.13 -6.98 -2.46
CA THR A 140 -8.21 -5.99 -2.27
C THR A 140 -7.65 -4.63 -1.85
N ALA A 141 -6.67 -4.60 -0.93
CA ALA A 141 -5.99 -3.38 -0.50
C ALA A 141 -5.29 -2.67 -1.67
N VAL A 142 -4.55 -3.44 -2.49
CA VAL A 142 -3.90 -2.91 -3.71
C VAL A 142 -4.93 -2.37 -4.69
N THR A 143 -6.04 -3.07 -4.89
CA THR A 143 -7.10 -2.65 -5.81
C THR A 143 -7.73 -1.34 -5.37
N LEU A 144 -8.05 -1.18 -4.09
CA LEU A 144 -8.59 0.07 -3.53
C LEU A 144 -7.66 1.26 -3.80
N ILE A 145 -6.38 1.13 -3.39
CA ILE A 145 -5.43 2.25 -3.51
C ILE A 145 -5.05 2.54 -4.95
N ASN A 146 -4.85 1.52 -5.79
CA ASN A 146 -4.52 1.75 -7.19
C ASN A 146 -5.69 2.39 -7.95
N THR A 147 -6.93 2.02 -7.63
CA THR A 147 -8.11 2.67 -8.21
C THR A 147 -8.15 4.15 -7.83
N CYS A 148 -8.02 4.47 -6.53
CA CYS A 148 -7.91 5.87 -6.08
C CYS A 148 -6.76 6.61 -6.76
N LYS A 149 -5.58 5.99 -6.84
CA LYS A 149 -4.39 6.60 -7.46
C LYS A 149 -4.61 6.89 -8.94
N VAL A 150 -5.22 5.99 -9.70
CA VAL A 150 -5.55 6.20 -11.11
C VAL A 150 -6.50 7.39 -11.25
N TYR A 151 -7.60 7.42 -10.49
CA TYR A 151 -8.56 8.51 -10.56
C TYR A 151 -7.97 9.86 -10.11
N GLU A 152 -7.23 9.93 -9.01
CA GLU A 152 -6.61 11.20 -8.60
C GLU A 152 -5.52 11.65 -9.57
N SER A 153 -4.81 10.73 -10.22
CA SER A 153 -3.83 11.06 -11.27
C SER A 153 -4.51 11.62 -12.51
N GLU A 154 -5.65 11.04 -12.92
CA GLU A 154 -6.48 11.56 -14.01
C GLU A 154 -7.00 12.95 -13.68
N ARG A 155 -7.54 13.17 -12.46
CA ARG A 155 -7.99 14.50 -12.02
C ARG A 155 -6.88 15.54 -12.03
N PHE A 156 -5.67 15.16 -11.62
CA PHE A 156 -4.49 16.03 -11.70
C PHE A 156 -4.15 16.37 -13.15
N ALA A 157 -4.06 15.35 -14.03
CA ALA A 157 -3.74 15.53 -15.45
C ALA A 157 -4.78 16.38 -16.19
N CYS A 158 -6.06 16.19 -15.88
CA CYS A 158 -7.18 16.93 -16.45
C CYS A 158 -7.47 18.25 -15.74
N LYS A 159 -6.70 18.62 -14.70
CA LYS A 159 -6.85 19.84 -13.90
C LYS A 159 -8.24 20.02 -13.29
N THR A 160 -8.92 18.93 -12.91
CA THR A 160 -10.27 18.95 -12.32
C THR A 160 -10.25 19.00 -10.79
N GLN A 161 -9.07 19.14 -10.19
CA GLN A 161 -8.87 19.10 -8.73
C GLN A 161 -9.67 20.17 -8.00
N THR A 162 -9.73 21.37 -8.56
CA THR A 162 -10.38 22.57 -7.99
C THR A 162 -11.73 22.89 -8.64
N THR A 163 -12.21 22.07 -9.56
CA THR A 163 -13.50 22.30 -10.24
C THR A 163 -14.64 22.15 -9.22
N PRO A 164 -15.50 23.17 -9.06
CA PRO A 164 -16.63 23.07 -8.15
C PRO A 164 -17.66 22.07 -8.68
N THR A 165 -18.42 21.46 -7.77
CA THR A 165 -19.56 20.60 -8.15
C THR A 165 -20.66 21.45 -8.78
N ASP A 166 -21.17 21.04 -9.94
CA ASP A 166 -22.34 21.65 -10.57
C ASP A 166 -23.62 21.26 -9.80
N PRO A 167 -24.35 22.22 -9.20
CA PRO A 167 -25.57 21.93 -8.45
C PRO A 167 -26.63 21.17 -9.27
N LYS A 168 -26.74 21.44 -10.59
CA LYS A 168 -27.71 20.74 -11.46
C LYS A 168 -27.35 19.27 -11.64
N GLN A 169 -26.06 18.96 -11.71
CA GLN A 169 -25.59 17.57 -11.76
C GLN A 169 -25.83 16.85 -10.43
N ILE A 170 -25.62 17.53 -9.29
CA ILE A 170 -25.95 16.98 -7.97
C ILE A 170 -27.45 16.69 -7.86
N GLU A 171 -28.31 17.62 -8.27
CA GLU A 171 -29.75 17.44 -8.29
C GLU A 171 -30.17 16.24 -9.17
N THR A 172 -29.55 16.11 -10.35
CA THR A 172 -29.78 14.98 -11.27
C THR A 172 -29.41 13.64 -10.60
N LEU A 173 -28.30 13.58 -9.88
CA LEU A 173 -27.89 12.39 -9.13
C LEU A 173 -28.85 12.05 -7.99
N GLN A 174 -29.45 13.05 -7.34
CA GLN A 174 -30.32 12.85 -6.18
C GLN A 174 -31.77 12.50 -6.55
N ASN A 175 -32.25 12.97 -7.71
CA ASN A 175 -33.64 12.80 -8.14
C ASN A 175 -33.84 11.69 -9.18
N GLY A 176 -32.78 11.03 -9.64
CA GLY A 176 -32.88 9.99 -10.67
C GLY A 176 -31.69 9.05 -10.71
N ARG A 177 -31.79 8.03 -11.55
CA ARG A 177 -30.70 7.08 -11.80
C ARG A 177 -29.91 7.51 -13.01
N VAL A 178 -28.71 8.05 -12.80
CA VAL A 178 -27.77 8.34 -13.88
C VAL A 178 -27.00 7.06 -14.21
N ALA A 179 -27.23 6.49 -15.39
CA ALA A 179 -26.50 5.33 -15.87
C ALA A 179 -25.06 5.71 -16.24
N PHE A 180 -24.09 4.92 -15.78
CA PHE A 180 -22.67 5.07 -16.12
C PHE A 180 -22.23 3.97 -17.08
N PHE A 181 -21.33 3.07 -16.70
CA PHE A 181 -20.83 2.01 -17.56
C PHE A 181 -21.43 0.67 -17.17
N ASP A 182 -21.63 -0.21 -18.15
CA ASP A 182 -21.96 -1.63 -17.95
C ASP A 182 -23.07 -1.91 -16.92
N GLY A 183 -24.19 -1.19 -17.04
CA GLY A 183 -25.36 -1.35 -16.17
C GLY A 183 -25.23 -0.75 -14.75
N THR A 184 -24.08 -0.15 -14.41
CA THR A 184 -23.89 0.58 -13.15
C THR A 184 -24.53 1.97 -13.20
N SER A 185 -24.86 2.52 -12.03
CA SER A 185 -25.28 3.91 -11.89
C SER A 185 -24.21 4.72 -11.17
N ALA A 186 -24.25 6.03 -11.39
CA ALA A 186 -23.42 6.98 -10.66
C ALA A 186 -23.65 6.86 -9.14
N PHE A 187 -22.59 7.14 -8.38
CA PHE A 187 -22.66 7.29 -6.93
C PHE A 187 -23.50 8.52 -6.57
N VAL A 188 -24.54 8.34 -5.74
CA VAL A 188 -25.44 9.43 -5.35
C VAL A 188 -24.79 10.30 -4.26
N ILE A 189 -24.20 11.42 -4.67
CA ILE A 189 -23.53 12.35 -3.77
C ILE A 189 -24.51 12.84 -2.69
N GLY A 190 -24.16 12.59 -1.43
CA GLY A 190 -24.94 12.99 -0.26
C GLY A 190 -25.69 11.87 0.45
N THR A 191 -26.14 10.83 -0.27
CA THR A 191 -27.12 9.87 0.29
C THR A 191 -26.92 8.40 -0.08
N ASP A 192 -25.95 8.09 -0.94
CA ASP A 192 -25.63 6.73 -1.36
C ASP A 192 -25.14 5.85 -0.19
N ASP A 193 -25.48 4.57 -0.21
CA ASP A 193 -25.14 3.61 0.85
C ASP A 193 -24.04 2.61 0.45
N THR A 194 -23.53 2.67 -0.77
CA THR A 194 -22.51 1.76 -1.31
C THR A 194 -21.27 1.72 -0.41
N LEU A 195 -20.79 2.89 0.03
CA LEU A 195 -19.62 2.98 0.90
C LEU A 195 -19.91 2.54 2.34
N ARG A 196 -21.12 2.75 2.86
CA ARG A 196 -21.55 2.16 4.16
C ARG A 196 -21.54 0.64 4.08
N ASN A 197 -22.14 0.10 3.04
CA ASN A 197 -22.21 -1.34 2.84
C ASN A 197 -20.81 -1.95 2.64
N MET A 198 -19.88 -1.21 2.02
CA MET A 198 -18.46 -1.60 1.96
C MET A 198 -17.80 -1.55 3.36
N ARG A 199 -18.00 -0.48 4.12
CA ARG A 199 -17.47 -0.34 5.49
C ARG A 199 -17.92 -1.49 6.39
N TRP A 200 -19.20 -1.84 6.39
CA TRP A 200 -19.72 -2.94 7.21
C TRP A 200 -19.03 -4.28 6.90
N ARG A 201 -18.76 -4.55 5.62
CA ARG A 201 -18.03 -5.76 5.22
C ARG A 201 -16.57 -5.71 5.65
N LEU A 202 -15.93 -4.53 5.59
CA LEU A 202 -14.58 -4.33 6.10
C LEU A 202 -14.51 -4.53 7.62
N ASP A 203 -15.47 -4.01 8.38
CA ASP A 203 -15.53 -4.17 9.82
C ASP A 203 -15.74 -5.64 10.23
N SER A 204 -16.44 -6.41 9.40
CA SER A 204 -16.63 -7.86 9.63
C SER A 204 -15.38 -8.71 9.37
N LEU A 205 -14.30 -8.13 8.82
CA LEU A 205 -13.07 -8.87 8.62
C LEU A 205 -12.41 -9.22 9.96
N PRO A 206 -11.79 -10.41 10.08
CA PRO A 206 -11.09 -10.80 11.29
C PRO A 206 -9.90 -9.89 11.57
N GLU A 207 -9.35 -9.95 12.80
CA GLU A 207 -8.14 -9.22 13.18
C GLU A 207 -6.84 -9.93 12.73
N ALA A 208 -6.96 -11.14 12.18
CA ALA A 208 -5.86 -11.89 11.56
C ALA A 208 -6.34 -12.48 10.23
N PRO A 209 -5.51 -12.51 9.18
CA PRO A 209 -4.08 -12.13 9.11
C PRO A 209 -3.84 -10.61 9.09
N PRO A 210 -2.60 -10.11 9.29
CA PRO A 210 -2.28 -8.67 9.28
C PRO A 210 -2.76 -7.91 8.03
N THR A 211 -2.90 -8.58 6.89
CA THR A 211 -3.40 -7.96 5.65
C THR A 211 -4.85 -7.51 5.74
N SER A 212 -5.66 -8.10 6.62
CA SER A 212 -7.02 -7.61 6.92
C SER A 212 -6.98 -6.22 7.59
N LEU A 213 -6.09 -6.05 8.56
CA LEU A 213 -5.90 -4.79 9.29
C LEU A 213 -5.28 -3.71 8.40
N ILE A 214 -4.31 -4.06 7.55
CA ILE A 214 -3.79 -3.16 6.53
C ILE A 214 -4.91 -2.69 5.59
N LEU A 215 -5.82 -3.58 5.17
CA LEU A 215 -6.96 -3.21 4.33
C LEU A 215 -7.91 -2.25 5.05
N LYS A 216 -8.25 -2.52 6.33
CA LYS A 216 -9.07 -1.61 7.16
C LYS A 216 -8.41 -0.23 7.26
N GLU A 217 -7.11 -0.18 7.55
CA GLU A 217 -6.36 1.08 7.65
C GLU A 217 -6.32 1.84 6.33
N LEU A 218 -6.07 1.15 5.21
CA LEU A 218 -6.05 1.80 3.90
C LEU A 218 -7.42 2.37 3.52
N PHE A 219 -8.51 1.70 3.91
CA PHE A 219 -9.86 2.25 3.78
C PHE A 219 -10.05 3.50 4.65
N HIS A 220 -9.54 3.50 5.88
CA HIS A 220 -9.54 4.71 6.70
C HIS A 220 -8.77 5.86 6.02
N ARG A 221 -7.57 5.59 5.50
CA ARG A 221 -6.70 6.58 4.85
C ARG A 221 -7.30 7.24 3.63
N VAL A 222 -7.99 6.50 2.75
CA VAL A 222 -8.68 7.13 1.61
C VAL A 222 -9.76 8.11 2.06
N ASN A 223 -10.34 7.93 3.25
CA ASN A 223 -11.36 8.80 3.81
C ASN A 223 -10.83 10.05 4.55
N ILE A 224 -9.52 10.13 4.83
CA ILE A 224 -8.91 11.28 5.53
C ILE A 224 -7.91 12.08 4.68
N HIS A 225 -7.35 11.46 3.63
CA HIS A 225 -6.51 12.16 2.65
C HIS A 225 -7.35 12.71 1.48
N GLU A 226 -6.76 13.59 0.68
CA GLU A 226 -7.38 14.25 -0.48
C GLU A 226 -7.71 13.28 -1.63
N THR A 227 -8.67 12.40 -1.39
CA THR A 227 -9.21 11.46 -2.39
C THR A 227 -10.70 11.68 -2.61
N ALA A 228 -11.24 11.04 -3.64
CA ALA A 228 -12.68 11.03 -3.90
C ALA A 228 -13.49 10.56 -2.69
N TYR A 229 -12.98 9.60 -1.89
CA TYR A 229 -13.67 9.09 -0.71
C TYR A 229 -13.88 10.19 0.34
N LYS A 230 -12.83 10.94 0.70
CA LYS A 230 -12.93 12.09 1.61
C LYS A 230 -13.91 13.13 1.08
N ARG A 231 -13.81 13.49 -0.20
CA ARG A 231 -14.69 14.51 -0.80
C ARG A 231 -16.16 14.08 -0.83
N MET A 232 -16.43 12.79 -1.04
CA MET A 232 -17.79 12.24 -0.95
C MET A 232 -18.29 12.20 0.49
N LYS A 233 -17.41 11.84 1.44
CA LYS A 233 -17.69 11.86 2.89
C LYS A 233 -18.09 13.26 3.37
N GLU A 234 -17.34 14.28 3.00
CA GLU A 234 -17.61 15.69 3.38
C GLU A 234 -18.93 16.22 2.82
N LYS A 235 -19.41 15.67 1.70
CA LYS A 235 -20.70 16.02 1.09
C LYS A 235 -21.85 15.14 1.57
N HIS A 236 -21.60 14.16 2.43
CA HIS A 236 -22.62 13.21 2.88
C HIS A 236 -23.56 13.84 3.92
N THR A 237 -24.86 13.65 3.76
CA THR A 237 -25.89 14.29 4.61
C THR A 237 -26.85 13.30 5.26
N ARG A 238 -27.02 12.09 4.69
CA ARG A 238 -27.96 11.09 5.23
C ARG A 238 -27.32 10.26 6.34
N LYS A 239 -27.79 10.48 7.58
CA LYS A 239 -27.26 9.81 8.80
C LYS A 239 -27.19 8.29 8.73
N ASN A 240 -28.19 7.64 8.12
CA ASN A 240 -28.28 6.18 8.10
C ASN A 240 -27.34 5.53 7.06
N THR A 241 -26.68 6.32 6.21
CA THR A 241 -25.81 5.85 5.12
C THR A 241 -24.34 6.24 5.30
N VAL A 242 -24.00 6.68 6.51
CA VAL A 242 -22.64 7.06 6.94
C VAL A 242 -21.70 5.84 6.99
N TRP A 243 -20.42 6.02 6.61
CA TRP A 243 -19.42 4.93 6.56
C TRP A 243 -18.08 5.23 7.24
N TRP A 244 -17.94 6.41 7.84
CA TRP A 244 -16.75 6.77 8.60
C TRP A 244 -16.85 6.29 10.04
#